data_AF-A0ABD2R785-F1
#
_entry.id   AF-A0ABD2R785-F1
#
_cell.length_a   1.000
_cell.length_b   1.000
_cell.length_c   1.000
_cell.angle_alpha   90.00
_cell.angle_beta   90.00
_cell.angle_gamma   90.00
#
_symmetry.space_group_name_H-M   'P 1'
#
loop_
_entity.id
_entity.type
_entity.pdbx_description
1 polymer ?
#
loop_
_entity_poly.entity_id
_entity_poly.type
_entity_poly.pdbx_seq_one_letter_code
_entity_poly.pdbx_strand_id
1 'polypeptide(L)'
;MIGLRKKLVFVWDQEKCIDSGFPTVEKQNKPIFLKQLKKIWENNYYGGRFSESNTLLIDDEPHVALLNPPNTAVFPPAYKVKNKRDTFLDAKGEMYEFLEGLVDDDDVPTYVKGHQFGQPAITNTHKDWDYYAKIIHAAEDPSFGCSDESEYSD
;
A
#
# COMPACT_ATOMS: atom_id res chain seq x y z
N MET A 1 0.28 -13.96 -20.49
CA MET A 1 0.35 -12.49 -20.25
C MET A 1 0.49 -11.62 -21.51
N ILE A 2 0.46 -12.17 -22.74
CA ILE A 2 0.47 -11.34 -23.96
C ILE A 2 -0.97 -10.80 -24.14
N GLY A 3 -1.18 -9.52 -23.82
CA GLY A 3 -2.47 -8.83 -24.01
C GLY A 3 -2.94 -7.96 -22.83
N LEU A 4 -2.72 -8.42 -21.59
CA LEU A 4 -3.15 -7.65 -20.39
C LEU A 4 -2.27 -6.44 -20.11
N ARG A 5 -0.99 -6.46 -20.52
CA ARG A 5 -0.07 -5.32 -20.33
C ARG A 5 -0.58 -4.02 -20.97
N LYS A 6 -1.32 -4.12 -22.09
CA LYS A 6 -1.92 -2.95 -22.76
C LYS A 6 -3.12 -2.34 -22.01
N LYS A 7 -3.63 -3.04 -20.98
CA LYS A 7 -4.73 -2.59 -20.12
C LYS A 7 -4.25 -2.03 -18.78
N LEU A 8 -2.96 -2.16 -18.45
CA LEU A 8 -2.39 -1.56 -17.25
C LEU A 8 -2.28 -0.04 -17.46
N VAL A 9 -2.85 0.74 -16.54
CA VAL A 9 -2.88 2.22 -16.69
C VAL A 9 -1.48 2.82 -16.53
N PHE A 10 -0.71 2.38 -15.53
CA PHE A 10 0.67 2.79 -15.30
C PHE A 10 1.41 1.77 -14.42
N VAL A 11 2.75 1.92 -14.36
CA VAL A 11 3.61 1.23 -13.40
C VAL A 11 4.08 2.25 -12.37
N TRP A 12 3.98 1.87 -11.09
CA TRP A 12 4.49 2.62 -9.95
C TRP A 12 5.51 1.73 -9.23
N ASP A 13 6.78 2.02 -9.43
CA ASP A 13 7.87 1.22 -8.86
C ASP A 13 8.35 1.79 -7.51
N GLN A 14 9.40 1.18 -6.97
CA GLN A 14 9.96 1.54 -5.68
C GLN A 14 10.48 2.98 -5.64
N GLU A 15 11.02 3.51 -6.74
CA GLU A 15 11.53 4.88 -6.82
C GLU A 15 10.44 5.93 -6.62
N LYS A 16 9.16 5.55 -6.82
CA LYS A 16 8.01 6.41 -6.58
C LYS A 16 7.40 6.24 -5.18
N CYS A 17 7.86 5.27 -4.41
CA CYS A 17 7.50 5.12 -3.00
C CYS A 17 8.24 6.15 -2.14
N ILE A 18 7.87 6.28 -0.86
CA ILE A 18 8.68 7.02 0.11
C ILE A 18 9.60 6.00 0.78
N ASP A 19 10.91 6.17 0.64
CA ASP A 19 11.85 5.45 1.50
C ASP A 19 11.70 5.99 2.92
N SER A 20 11.30 5.13 3.84
CA SER A 20 11.16 5.52 5.23
C SER A 20 12.51 5.62 5.96
N GLY A 21 13.59 5.04 5.43
CA GLY A 21 14.85 4.90 6.17
C GLY A 21 14.75 3.98 7.40
N PHE A 22 13.58 3.38 7.65
CA PHE A 22 13.33 2.44 8.75
C PHE A 22 13.23 1.01 8.21
N PRO A 23 13.78 0.01 8.92
CA PRO A 23 13.57 -1.39 8.58
C PRO A 23 12.20 -1.90 9.06
N THR A 24 11.82 -3.11 8.67
CA THR A 24 10.68 -3.79 9.30
C THR A 24 11.03 -4.20 10.73
N VAL A 25 10.02 -4.23 11.62
CA VAL A 25 10.19 -4.66 13.02
C VAL A 25 10.72 -6.10 13.09
N GLU A 26 10.28 -6.97 12.19
CA GLU A 26 10.62 -8.38 12.17
C GLU A 26 11.99 -8.66 11.55
N LYS A 27 12.47 -7.80 10.65
CA LYS A 27 13.71 -7.99 9.88
C LYS A 27 14.45 -6.66 9.68
N GLN A 28 15.55 -6.51 10.40
CA GLN A 28 16.39 -5.30 10.36
C GLN A 28 17.02 -5.01 8.99
N ASN A 29 17.15 -6.00 8.11
CA ASN A 29 17.70 -5.82 6.76
C ASN A 29 16.64 -5.60 5.68
N LYS A 30 15.36 -5.52 6.06
CA LYS A 30 14.26 -5.28 5.13
C LYS A 30 13.78 -3.84 5.29
N PRO A 31 14.03 -2.94 4.32
CA PRO A 31 13.56 -1.56 4.39
C PRO A 31 12.04 -1.47 4.22
N ILE A 32 11.43 -0.42 4.77
CA ILE A 32 10.03 -0.07 4.55
C ILE A 32 9.93 1.03 3.48
N PHE A 33 9.25 0.71 2.38
CA PHE A 33 8.87 1.68 1.35
C PHE A 33 7.36 1.96 1.43
N LEU A 34 7.00 3.20 1.74
CA LEU A 34 5.61 3.60 1.94
C LEU A 34 4.95 3.92 0.58
N LYS A 35 3.81 3.28 0.33
CA LYS A 35 3.00 3.41 -0.88
C LYS A 35 1.87 4.40 -0.65
N GLN A 36 2.23 5.68 -0.58
CA GLN A 36 1.28 6.75 -0.32
C GLN A 36 0.38 7.02 -1.54
N LEU A 37 -0.89 6.60 -1.49
CA LEU A 37 -1.86 6.72 -2.57
C LEU A 37 -2.17 8.18 -2.94
N LYS A 38 -2.04 9.10 -1.97
CA LYS A 38 -2.19 10.54 -2.21
C LYS A 38 -1.32 11.06 -3.36
N LYS A 39 -0.10 10.50 -3.53
CA LYS A 39 0.78 10.83 -4.66
C LYS A 39 0.17 10.48 -6.03
N ILE A 40 -0.73 9.50 -6.09
CA ILE A 40 -1.47 9.13 -7.31
C ILE A 40 -2.66 10.07 -7.49
N TRP A 41 -3.41 10.34 -6.41
CA TRP A 41 -4.60 11.21 -6.45
C TRP A 41 -4.29 12.64 -6.89
N GLU A 42 -3.17 13.19 -6.42
CA GLU A 42 -2.72 14.55 -6.76
C GLU A 42 -1.96 14.62 -8.09
N ASN A 43 -1.68 13.48 -8.72
CA ASN A 43 -0.96 13.43 -9.98
C ASN A 43 -1.92 13.61 -11.17
N ASN A 44 -1.95 14.84 -11.68
CA ASN A 44 -2.73 15.23 -12.85
C ASN A 44 -2.43 14.42 -14.12
N TYR A 45 -1.27 13.76 -14.22
CA TYR A 45 -0.92 12.91 -15.36
C TYR A 45 -1.88 11.72 -15.51
N TYR A 46 -2.49 11.27 -14.42
CA TYR A 46 -3.49 10.19 -14.43
C TYR A 46 -4.91 10.69 -14.67
N GLY A 47 -5.08 11.97 -15.00
CA GLY A 47 -6.35 12.57 -15.39
C GLY A 47 -7.34 12.74 -14.24
N GLY A 48 -6.85 12.86 -13.00
CA GLY A 48 -7.68 13.13 -11.81
C GLY A 48 -8.76 12.07 -11.53
N ARG A 49 -8.62 10.88 -12.10
CA ARG A 49 -9.64 9.81 -12.04
C ARG A 49 -9.60 9.00 -10.73
N PHE A 50 -8.58 9.22 -9.91
CA PHE A 50 -8.32 8.47 -8.68
C PHE A 50 -8.46 9.38 -7.47
N SER A 51 -9.11 8.88 -6.44
CA SER A 51 -9.37 9.54 -5.16
C SER A 51 -9.36 8.50 -4.03
N GLU A 52 -9.43 8.99 -2.79
CA GLU A 52 -9.64 8.15 -1.59
C GLU A 52 -10.86 7.24 -1.73
N SER A 53 -11.97 7.77 -2.27
CA SER A 53 -13.23 7.04 -2.40
C SER A 53 -13.23 5.92 -3.45
N ASN A 54 -12.29 5.90 -4.39
CA ASN A 54 -12.32 4.96 -5.51
C ASN A 54 -11.00 4.21 -5.77
N THR A 55 -10.03 4.33 -4.86
CA THR A 55 -8.73 3.68 -4.99
C THR A 55 -8.50 2.73 -3.82
N LEU A 56 -8.28 1.46 -4.12
CA LEU A 56 -7.90 0.44 -3.15
C LEU A 56 -6.44 0.01 -3.37
N LEU A 57 -5.65 -0.01 -2.30
CA LEU A 57 -4.34 -0.66 -2.27
C LEU A 57 -4.48 -2.13 -1.81
N ILE A 58 -3.86 -3.05 -2.54
CA ILE A 58 -3.79 -4.47 -2.17
C ILE A 58 -2.30 -4.82 -2.03
N ASP A 59 -1.89 -5.20 -0.83
CA ASP A 59 -0.49 -5.50 -0.52
C ASP A 59 -0.42 -6.53 0.61
N ASP A 60 0.51 -7.47 0.63
CA ASP A 60 0.58 -8.45 1.72
C ASP A 60 1.19 -7.89 3.02
N GLU A 61 1.65 -6.63 3.02
CA GLU A 61 2.33 -6.01 4.15
C GLU A 61 1.64 -4.73 4.66
N PRO A 62 1.00 -4.77 5.85
CA PRO A 62 0.29 -3.60 6.40
C PRO A 62 1.10 -2.31 6.51
N HIS A 63 2.41 -2.40 6.76
CA HIS A 63 3.27 -1.24 6.99
C HIS A 63 3.50 -0.38 5.74
N VAL A 64 3.26 -0.88 4.53
CA VAL A 64 3.44 -0.06 3.32
C VAL A 64 2.37 1.04 3.21
N ALA A 65 1.25 0.88 3.91
CA ALA A 65 0.08 1.76 3.84
C ALA A 65 -0.01 2.74 5.01
N LEU A 66 1.03 2.89 5.85
CA LEU A 66 0.99 3.69 7.09
C LEU A 66 0.51 5.14 6.91
N LEU A 67 0.77 5.74 5.74
CA LEU A 67 0.39 7.12 5.43
C LEU A 67 -0.93 7.25 4.67
N ASN A 68 -1.60 6.13 4.39
CA ASN A 68 -2.86 6.14 3.67
C ASN A 68 -4.03 6.30 4.66
N PRO A 69 -5.12 6.98 4.25
CA PRO A 69 -6.33 7.07 5.05
C PRO A 69 -6.86 5.68 5.46
N PRO A 70 -7.51 5.56 6.63
CA PRO A 70 -8.07 4.29 7.07
C PRO A 70 -8.99 3.66 6.02
N ASN A 71 -8.94 2.32 5.91
CA ASN A 71 -9.81 1.54 5.02
C ASN A 71 -9.60 1.79 3.52
N THR A 72 -8.45 2.35 3.10
CA THR A 72 -8.07 2.46 1.67
C THR A 72 -7.15 1.33 1.19
N ALA A 73 -6.88 0.35 2.06
CA ALA A 73 -6.00 -0.77 1.79
C ALA A 73 -6.50 -2.07 2.44
N VAL A 74 -6.21 -3.20 1.80
CA VAL A 74 -6.45 -4.55 2.33
C VAL A 74 -5.18 -5.39 2.25
N PHE A 75 -5.01 -6.32 3.19
CA PHE A 75 -3.74 -7.00 3.39
C PHE A 75 -3.83 -8.53 3.31
N PRO A 76 -4.00 -9.11 2.10
CA PRO A 76 -4.12 -10.55 1.96
C PRO A 76 -2.90 -11.32 2.48
N PRO A 77 -3.04 -12.63 2.77
CA PRO A 77 -1.91 -13.46 3.14
C PRO A 77 -0.84 -13.49 2.04
N ALA A 78 0.43 -13.40 2.43
CA ALA A 78 1.56 -13.54 1.51
C ALA A 78 1.48 -14.88 0.75
N TYR A 79 1.69 -14.82 -0.57
CA TYR A 79 1.70 -16.02 -1.42
C TYR A 79 2.81 -16.98 -1.00
N LYS A 80 2.46 -18.27 -0.88
CA LYS A 80 3.41 -19.33 -0.52
C LYS A 80 3.64 -20.22 -1.73
N VAL A 81 4.82 -20.16 -2.33
CA VAL A 81 5.20 -20.97 -3.53
C VAL A 81 4.98 -22.49 -3.36
N LYS A 82 5.02 -23.00 -2.12
CA LYS A 82 4.78 -24.42 -1.82
C LYS A 82 3.29 -24.79 -1.76
N ASN A 83 2.39 -23.80 -1.69
CA ASN A 83 0.96 -24.02 -1.68
C ASN A 83 0.43 -24.25 -3.10
N LYS A 84 0.35 -25.52 -3.51
CA LYS A 84 -0.17 -25.91 -4.84
C LYS A 84 -1.70 -25.85 -4.94
N ARG A 85 -2.40 -25.54 -3.85
CA ARG A 85 -3.86 -25.43 -3.79
C ARG A 85 -4.30 -23.99 -3.55
N ASP A 86 -3.43 -23.04 -3.86
CA ASP A 86 -3.73 -21.63 -3.75
C ASP A 86 -4.72 -21.23 -4.85
N THR A 87 -5.94 -20.89 -4.45
CA THR A 87 -7.04 -20.44 -5.33
C THR A 87 -7.41 -18.99 -5.02
N PHE A 88 -6.55 -18.26 -4.31
CA PHE A 88 -6.89 -16.97 -3.72
C PHE A 88 -7.26 -15.92 -4.78
N LEU A 89 -6.53 -15.92 -5.90
CA LEU A 89 -6.75 -15.02 -7.06
C LEU A 89 -7.54 -15.67 -8.20
N ASP A 90 -8.16 -16.84 -7.97
CA ASP A 90 -8.97 -17.49 -9.00
C ASP A 90 -10.22 -16.65 -9.33
N ALA A 91 -10.86 -16.92 -10.48
CA ALA A 91 -12.08 -16.23 -10.93
C ALA A 91 -13.31 -16.44 -10.01
N LYS A 92 -13.17 -17.22 -8.93
CA LYS A 92 -14.12 -17.40 -7.83
C LYS A 92 -13.39 -17.49 -6.49
N GLY A 93 -12.18 -16.95 -6.44
CA GLY A 93 -11.36 -16.90 -5.24
C GLY A 93 -11.80 -15.76 -4.34
N GLU A 94 -11.32 -15.77 -3.10
CA GLU A 94 -11.69 -14.80 -2.08
C GLU A 94 -11.43 -13.35 -2.52
N MET A 95 -10.32 -13.08 -3.23
CA MET A 95 -10.02 -11.74 -3.73
C MET A 95 -10.97 -11.32 -4.85
N TYR A 96 -11.40 -12.25 -5.71
CA TYR A 96 -12.37 -11.95 -6.76
C TYR A 96 -13.72 -11.58 -6.13
N GLU A 97 -14.22 -12.40 -5.21
CA GLU A 97 -15.49 -12.14 -4.52
C GLU A 97 -15.47 -10.81 -3.76
N PHE A 98 -14.35 -10.49 -3.10
CA PHE A 98 -14.17 -9.20 -2.42
C PHE A 98 -14.24 -8.01 -3.38
N LEU A 99 -13.55 -8.09 -4.52
CA LEU A 99 -13.51 -7.01 -5.50
C LEU A 99 -14.83 -6.86 -6.26
N GLU A 100 -15.56 -7.94 -6.52
CA GLU A 100 -16.90 -7.86 -7.12
C GLU A 100 -17.86 -7.11 -6.19
N GLY A 101 -17.86 -7.41 -4.88
CA GLY A 101 -18.69 -6.68 -3.93
C GLY A 101 -18.29 -5.20 -3.80
N LEU A 102 -17.00 -4.88 -3.95
CA LEU A 102 -16.52 -3.48 -3.91
C LEU A 102 -17.02 -2.67 -5.11
N VAL A 103 -17.16 -3.29 -6.29
CA VAL A 103 -17.66 -2.62 -7.50
C VAL A 103 -19.11 -2.15 -7.34
N ASP A 104 -19.89 -2.83 -6.49
CA ASP A 104 -21.30 -2.52 -6.23
C ASP A 104 -21.52 -1.55 -5.04
N ASP A 105 -20.45 -1.15 -4.32
CA ASP A 105 -20.52 -0.23 -3.17
C ASP A 105 -20.28 1.24 -3.58
N ASP A 106 -20.61 2.17 -2.69
CA ASP A 106 -20.55 3.62 -2.94
C ASP A 106 -19.12 4.16 -2.88
N ASP A 107 -18.30 3.67 -1.94
CA ASP A 107 -16.92 4.09 -1.76
C ASP A 107 -16.03 3.03 -1.10
N VAL A 108 -14.73 3.07 -1.45
CA VAL A 108 -13.73 2.12 -0.96
C VAL A 108 -13.62 2.11 0.58
N PRO A 109 -13.45 3.24 1.28
CA PRO A 109 -13.39 3.25 2.74
C PRO A 109 -14.58 2.61 3.44
N THR A 110 -15.80 2.90 3.01
CA THR A 110 -17.03 2.33 3.58
C THR A 110 -17.08 0.83 3.39
N TYR A 111 -16.82 0.34 2.18
CA TYR A 111 -16.83 -1.09 1.89
C TYR A 111 -15.78 -1.85 2.69
N VAL A 112 -14.52 -1.39 2.70
CA VAL A 112 -13.41 -2.06 3.41
C VAL A 112 -13.64 -2.08 4.91
N LYS A 113 -14.25 -1.03 5.48
CA LYS A 113 -14.61 -0.99 6.91
C LYS A 113 -15.61 -2.07 7.28
N GLY A 114 -16.59 -2.34 6.42
CA GLY A 114 -17.60 -3.39 6.60
C GLY A 114 -17.09 -4.80 6.26
N HIS A 115 -16.09 -4.89 5.38
CA HIS A 115 -15.57 -6.14 4.83
C HIS A 115 -14.05 -6.22 5.06
N GLN A 116 -13.65 -6.35 6.33
CA GLN A 116 -12.24 -6.50 6.66
C GLN A 116 -11.63 -7.72 5.96
N PHE A 117 -10.47 -7.56 5.33
CA PHE A 117 -9.89 -8.58 4.47
C PHE A 117 -8.40 -8.80 4.80
N GLY A 118 -8.05 -10.04 5.13
CA GLY A 118 -6.67 -10.44 5.42
C GLY A 118 -6.17 -9.97 6.79
N GLN A 119 -4.93 -9.48 6.82
CA GLN A 119 -4.28 -8.96 8.02
C GLN A 119 -4.84 -7.58 8.41
N PRO A 120 -4.88 -7.24 9.70
CA PRO A 120 -5.35 -5.93 10.12
C PRO A 120 -4.39 -4.82 9.69
N ALA A 121 -4.93 -3.66 9.36
CA ALA A 121 -4.15 -2.44 9.19
C ALA A 121 -3.40 -2.09 10.49
N ILE A 122 -2.24 -1.44 10.36
CA ILE A 122 -1.54 -0.89 11.53
C ILE A 122 -2.26 0.37 11.99
N THR A 123 -2.74 0.33 13.23
CA THR A 123 -3.41 1.45 13.90
C THR A 123 -2.74 1.70 15.25
N ASN A 124 -3.21 2.71 15.97
CA ASN A 124 -2.72 3.04 17.31
C ASN A 124 -2.92 1.95 18.37
N THR A 125 -3.64 0.87 18.06
CA THR A 125 -3.78 -0.30 18.93
C THR A 125 -2.75 -1.39 18.64
N HIS A 126 -1.89 -1.22 17.63
CA HIS A 126 -0.85 -2.19 17.30
C HIS A 126 0.20 -2.26 18.43
N LYS A 127 0.68 -3.47 18.76
CA LYS A 127 1.67 -3.67 19.84
C LYS A 127 2.97 -2.88 19.66
N ASP A 128 3.36 -2.66 18.39
CA ASP A 128 4.55 -1.91 18.00
C ASP A 128 4.20 -0.49 17.53
N TRP A 129 3.07 0.08 17.97
CA TRP A 129 2.63 1.41 17.50
C TRP A 129 3.69 2.49 17.70
N ASP A 130 4.40 2.51 18.82
CA ASP A 130 5.47 3.47 19.09
C ASP A 130 6.60 3.42 18.04
N TYR A 131 6.79 2.28 17.38
CA TYR A 131 7.72 2.16 16.25
C TYR A 131 7.15 2.84 15.00
N TYR A 132 5.93 2.48 14.62
CA TYR A 132 5.29 2.99 13.41
C TYR A 132 4.95 4.48 13.49
N ALA A 133 4.60 4.98 14.67
CA ALA A 133 4.38 6.41 14.92
C ALA A 133 5.62 7.24 14.61
N LYS A 134 6.83 6.73 14.89
CA LYS A 134 8.08 7.41 14.52
C LYS A 134 8.24 7.53 13.01
N ILE A 135 7.86 6.50 12.27
CA ILE A 135 7.90 6.51 10.80
C ILE A 135 6.94 7.56 10.25
N ILE A 136 5.71 7.61 10.78
CA ILE A 136 4.69 8.59 10.38
C ILE A 136 5.20 10.01 10.64
N HIS A 137 5.68 10.29 11.86
CA HIS A 137 6.22 11.61 12.20
C HIS A 137 7.43 12.00 11.36
N ALA A 138 8.31 11.06 11.05
CA ALA A 138 9.45 11.33 10.18
C ALA A 138 9.00 11.69 8.76
N ALA A 139 8.01 10.97 8.21
CA ALA A 139 7.48 11.25 6.88
C ALA A 139 6.67 12.56 6.79
N GLU A 140 6.24 13.13 7.91
CA GLU A 140 5.59 14.45 8.00
C GLU A 140 6.59 15.61 8.03
N ASP A 141 7.87 15.35 8.32
CA ASP A 141 8.92 16.36 8.38
C ASP A 141 9.29 16.81 6.95
N PRO A 142 9.17 18.12 6.60
CA PRO A 142 9.54 18.63 5.28
C PRO A 142 11.02 18.44 4.90
N SER A 143 11.91 18.19 5.88
CA SER A 143 13.33 17.92 5.67
C SER A 143 13.63 16.43 5.41
N PHE A 144 12.63 15.57 5.54
CA PHE A 144 12.78 14.13 5.41
C PHE A 144 13.07 13.72 3.95
N GLY A 145 14.19 13.04 3.73
CA GLY A 145 14.64 12.61 2.40
C GLY A 145 15.36 13.68 1.58
N CYS A 146 15.61 14.88 2.13
CA CYS A 146 16.61 15.80 1.59
C CYS A 146 18.01 15.26 1.91
N SER A 147 18.61 14.50 1.00
CA SER A 147 20.04 14.27 1.04
C SER A 147 20.75 15.61 0.80
N ASP A 148 21.53 16.08 1.77
CA ASP A 148 22.50 17.16 1.53
C ASP A 148 23.45 16.71 0.41
N GLU A 149 23.31 17.27 -0.80
CA GLU A 149 24.21 17.01 -1.93
C GLU A 149 25.61 17.65 -1.76
N SER A 150 26.02 17.99 -0.53
CA SER A 150 27.26 18.75 -0.29
C SER A 150 28.52 17.92 -0.03
N GLU A 151 28.50 16.58 -0.15
CA GLU A 151 29.66 15.73 0.18
C GLU A 151 30.41 15.10 -1.01
N TYR A 152 30.13 15.51 -2.25
CA TYR A 152 30.96 15.14 -3.40
C TYR A 152 31.64 16.37 -4.04
N SER A 153 32.60 16.93 -3.31
CA SER A 153 33.64 17.76 -3.90
C SER A 153 34.98 17.50 -3.22
N ASP A 154 35.77 16.61 -3.80
CA ASP A 154 37.24 16.55 -3.71
C ASP A 154 37.81 16.26 -5.10
#